data_AF-A0A929BSV7-F1
#
_entry.id   AF-A0A929BSV7-F1
#
_cell.length_a   1.000
_cell.length_b   1.000
_cell.length_c   1.000
_cell.angle_alpha   90.00
_cell.angle_beta   90.00
_cell.angle_gamma   90.00
#
_symmetry.space_group_name_H-M   'P 1'
#
loop_
_entity.id
_entity.type
_entity.pdbx_description
1 polymer ?
#
loop_
_entity_poly.entity_id
_entity_poly.type
_entity_poly.pdbx_seq_one_letter_code
_entity_poly.pdbx_strand_id
1 'polypeptide(L)' 'MDIPSTVDNVIIGGGVMGASIADHLAARGGKNVLLLEKEQFFGQVATGRCAGGVRYQFSTEINI' A
#
# COMPACT_ATOMS: atom_id res chain seq x y z
N MET A 1 20.24 7.75 1.95
CA MET A 1 19.09 7.66 1.03
C MET A 1 18.82 9.05 0.53
N ASP A 2 18.78 9.22 -0.78
CA ASP A 2 18.43 10.51 -1.38
C ASP A 2 16.91 10.52 -1.60
N ILE A 3 16.22 11.45 -0.95
CA ILE A 3 14.76 11.61 -1.06
C ILE A 3 14.53 12.81 -1.99
N PRO A 4 13.76 12.65 -3.07
CA PRO A 4 13.48 13.76 -3.98
C PRO A 4 12.86 14.94 -3.22
N SER A 5 13.25 16.16 -3.59
CA SER A 5 12.68 17.39 -3.01
C SER A 5 11.23 17.63 -3.45
N THR A 6 10.82 17.03 -4.57
CA THR A 6 9.47 17.10 -5.11
C THR A 6 9.05 15.75 -5.69
N VAL A 7 7.77 15.42 -5.52
CA VAL A 7 7.14 14.21 -6.05
C VAL A 7 5.67 14.50 -6.34
N ASP A 8 5.06 13.72 -7.23
CA ASP A 8 3.64 13.89 -7.58
C ASP A 8 2.74 13.21 -6.54
N ASN A 9 3.19 12.09 -5.97
CA ASN A 9 2.43 11.30 -5.00
C ASN A 9 3.35 10.74 -3.92
N VAL A 10 2.96 10.91 -2.65
CA VAL A 10 3.62 10.27 -1.50
C VAL A 10 2.68 9.24 -0.89
N ILE A 11 3.15 8.02 -0.72
CA ILE A 11 2.44 6.92 -0.07
C ILE A 11 3.17 6.58 1.22
N ILE A 12 2.45 6.63 2.34
CA ILE A 12 2.99 6.31 3.66
C ILE A 12 2.50 4.92 4.08
N GLY A 13 3.45 4.00 4.27
CA GLY A 13 3.22 2.60 4.62
C GLY A 13 3.40 1.67 3.42
N GLY A 14 4.32 0.72 3.54
CA GLY A 14 4.62 -0.35 2.59
C GLY A 14 3.90 -1.66 2.91
N GLY A 15 2.68 -1.57 3.43
CA GLY A 15 1.74 -2.71 3.48
C GLY A 15 1.10 -2.98 2.11
N VAL A 16 0.24 -4.00 2.04
CA VAL A 16 -0.47 -4.39 0.79
C VAL A 16 -1.22 -3.23 0.15
N MET A 17 -1.82 -2.35 0.97
CA MET A 17 -2.54 -1.18 0.48
C MET A 17 -1.61 -0.17 -0.19
N GLY A 18 -0.50 0.20 0.47
CA GLY A 18 0.44 1.18 -0.09
C GLY A 18 1.16 0.65 -1.32
N ALA A 19 1.58 -0.61 -1.30
CA ALA A 19 2.18 -1.28 -2.46
C ALA A 19 1.19 -1.34 -3.65
N SER A 20 -0.07 -1.70 -3.39
CA SER A 20 -1.12 -1.74 -4.41
C SER A 20 -1.39 -0.37 -5.02
N ILE A 21 -1.47 0.69 -4.20
CA ILE A 21 -1.65 2.06 -4.69
C ILE A 21 -0.47 2.47 -5.57
N ALA A 22 0.77 2.22 -5.14
CA ALA A 22 1.97 2.55 -5.92
C ALA A 22 1.98 1.86 -7.29
N ASP A 23 1.68 0.56 -7.30
CA ASP A 23 1.61 -0.25 -8.52
C ASP A 23 0.54 0.26 -9.48
N HIS A 24 -0.69 0.51 -8.99
CA HIS A 24 -1.79 0.99 -9.85
C HIS A 24 -1.56 2.41 -10.35
N LEU A 25 -0.92 3.29 -9.56
CA LEU A 25 -0.53 4.63 -10.03
C LEU A 25 0.52 4.53 -11.14
N ALA A 26 1.57 3.72 -10.95
CA ALA A 26 2.60 3.51 -11.95
C ALA A 26 2.02 2.89 -13.24
N ALA A 27 1.17 1.87 -13.11
CA ALA A 27 0.52 1.19 -14.23
C ALA A 27 -0.40 2.13 -15.06
N ARG A 28 -0.94 3.19 -14.44
CA ARG A 28 -1.77 4.21 -15.09
C ARG A 28 -0.97 5.40 -15.63
N GLY A 29 0.36 5.30 -15.65
CA GLY A 29 1.24 6.35 -16.15
C GLY A 29 1.57 7.45 -15.12
N GLY A 30 1.22 7.23 -13.85
CA GLY A 30 1.67 8.07 -12.74
C GLY A 30 3.20 8.05 -12.67
N LYS A 31 3.80 9.23 -12.52
CA LYS A 31 5.25 9.41 -12.38
C LYS A 31 5.57 9.86 -10.97
N ASN A 32 6.86 9.83 -10.62
CA ASN A 32 7.40 10.33 -9.36
C ASN A 32 6.58 9.90 -8.12
N VAL A 33 6.32 8.59 -8.00
CA VAL A 33 5.61 8.01 -6.86
C VAL A 33 6.64 7.61 -5.80
N LEU A 34 6.56 8.22 -4.63
CA LEU A 34 7.42 7.91 -3.50
C LEU A 34 6.63 7.10 -2.46
N LEU A 35 7.06 5.87 -2.20
CA LEU A 35 6.55 5.04 -1.12
C LEU A 35 7.55 5.02 0.04
N LEU A 36 7.09 5.39 1.23
CA LEU A 36 7.88 5.39 2.46
C LEU A 36 7.36 4.30 3.39
N GLU A 37 8.26 3.45 3.86
CA GLU A 37 8.01 2.43 4.88
C GLU A 37 8.94 2.69 6.06
N LYS A 38 8.39 2.57 7.28
CA LYS A 38 9.12 2.72 8.53
C LYS A 38 10.00 1.50 8.80
N GLU A 39 9.49 0.32 8.51
CA GLU A 39 10.16 -0.94 8.77
C GLU A 39 11.20 -1.28 7.67
N GLN A 40 12.17 -2.14 7.98
CA GLN A 40 13.28 -2.46 7.06
C GLN A 40 12.85 -3.09 5.71
N PHE A 41 11.74 -3.83 5.72
CA PHE A 41 11.12 -4.53 4.61
C PHE A 41 9.63 -4.22 4.56
N PHE A 42 9.06 -4.28 3.35
CA PHE A 42 7.63 -4.14 3.13
C PHE A 42 6.82 -5.25 3.81
N GLY A 43 5.59 -4.91 4.20
CA GLY A 43 4.64 -5.88 4.74
C GLY A 43 4.93 -6.37 6.17
N GLN A 44 5.92 -5.86 6.91
CA GLN A 44 6.28 -6.40 8.24
C GLN A 44 5.25 -6.19 9.37
N VAL A 45 4.16 -5.46 9.10
CA VAL A 45 3.06 -5.21 10.05
C VAL A 45 1.83 -6.06 9.67
N ALA A 46 0.62 -5.48 9.63
CA ALA A 46 -0.62 -6.24 9.48
C ALA A 46 -0.65 -7.14 8.24
N THR A 47 -0.06 -6.69 7.13
CA THR A 47 -0.01 -7.44 5.86
C THR A 47 0.76 -8.76 5.96
N GLY A 48 1.97 -8.78 6.52
CA GLY A 48 2.79 -9.98 6.61
C GLY A 48 2.48 -10.84 7.82
N ARG A 49 1.79 -10.27 8.82
CA ARG A 49 1.34 -10.98 10.03
C ARG A 49 -0.04 -11.63 9.88
N CYS A 50 -0.81 -11.28 8.85
CA CYS A 50 -2.12 -11.90 8.63
C CYS A 50 -1.97 -13.30 8.02
N ALA A 51 -2.99 -14.15 8.19
CA ALA A 51 -3.03 -15.50 7.62
C ALA A 51 -3.21 -15.52 6.08
N GLY A 52 -3.23 -14.35 5.42
CA GLY A 52 -3.45 -14.23 3.97
C GLY A 52 -4.90 -14.44 3.50
N GLY A 53 -5.86 -14.53 4.43
CA GLY A 53 -7.27 -14.73 4.08
C GLY A 53 -7.91 -13.46 3.53
N VAL A 54 -8.42 -13.51 2.30
CA VAL A 54 -9.25 -12.46 1.70
C VAL A 54 -10.71 -12.89 1.79
N ARG A 55 -11.54 -12.07 2.43
CA ARG A 55 -12.99 -12.29 2.54
C ARG A 55 -13.71 -11.00 2.24
N TYR A 56 -14.78 -11.10 1.46
CA TYR A 56 -15.70 -10.00 1.26
C TYR A 56 -16.60 -9.85 2.49
N GLN A 57 -16.10 -9.13 3.50
CA GLN A 57 -16.89 -8.75 4.67
C GLN A 57 -17.99 -7.77 4.24
N PHE A 58 -19.15 -7.80 4.89
CA PHE A 58 -20.27 -6.89 4.64
C PHE A 58 -21.00 -7.11 3.30
N SER A 59 -21.10 -8.35 2.83
CA SER A 59 -21.73 -8.68 1.53
C SER A 59 -23.25 -8.55 1.50
N THR A 60 -23.88 -8.61 2.67
CA THR A 60 -25.34 -8.61 2.84
C THR A 60 -25.68 -7.72 4.03
N GLU A 61 -26.91 -7.21 4.10
CA GLU A 61 -27.38 -6.38 5.22
C GLU A 61 -27.20 -7.06 6.59
N ILE A 62 -27.38 -8.39 6.67
CA ILE A 62 -27.14 -9.18 7.89
C ILE A 62 -25.69 -9.11 8.40
N ASN A 63 -24.72 -8.81 7.52
CA ASN A 63 -23.30 -8.82 7.83
C ASN A 63 -22.74 -7.44 8.24
N ILE A 64 -23.54 -6.36 8.22
CA ILE A 64 -23.17 -4.97 8.56
C ILE A 64 -23.47 -4.65 10.02
#